data_AF-A0A1A8UDL2-F1
#
_entry.id   AF-A0A1A8UDL2-F1
#
_cell.length_a   1.000
_cell.length_b   1.000
_cell.length_c   1.000
_cell.angle_alpha   90.00
_cell.angle_beta   90.00
_cell.angle_gamma   90.00
#
_symmetry.space_group_name_H-M   'P 1'
#
loop_
_entity.id
_entity.type
_entity.pdbx_description
1 polymer ?
#
loop_
_entity_poly.entity_id
_entity_poly.type
_entity_poly.pdbx_seq_one_letter_code
_entity_poly.pdbx_strand_id
1 'polypeptide(L)'
;MVSSARPAVGKSLYVDRLFEKFQQESPRVKHVRIRLIEPSVDLDSLIKSLAEKLSLLREQDPVLLHIDTAGGRSGLEELLFHLLVLGCLSDAHGNVWRRNEAHLITVEVLKSHRSPQNKPKQMKLGLLNILPTIHCKPPREVKQLLANRRLLTKKSFDPLMDEQE
;
A
#
# COMPACT_ATOMS: atom_id res chain seq x y z
N MET A 1 -2.61 0.64 3.72
CA MET A 1 -1.99 1.47 2.65
C MET A 1 -0.74 2.15 3.20
N VAL A 2 0.28 2.38 2.37
CA VAL A 2 1.47 3.20 2.67
C VAL A 2 1.57 4.27 1.59
N SER A 3 1.59 5.55 1.94
CA SER A 3 1.54 6.64 0.96
C SER A 3 2.42 7.83 1.28
N SER A 4 2.74 8.61 0.25
CA SER A 4 3.48 9.87 0.37
C SER A 4 3.07 10.84 -0.73
N ALA A 5 3.28 12.14 -0.50
CA ALA A 5 3.07 13.18 -1.51
C ALA A 5 4.22 13.26 -2.53
N ARG A 6 5.42 12.81 -2.14
CA ARG A 6 6.63 12.83 -2.97
C ARG A 6 7.44 11.53 -2.85
N PRO A 7 8.27 11.19 -3.84
CA PRO A 7 9.18 10.04 -3.76
C PRO A 7 10.23 10.20 -2.66
N ALA A 8 10.90 9.09 -2.34
CA ALA A 8 12.07 9.04 -1.45
C ALA A 8 11.84 9.63 -0.05
N VAL A 9 10.78 9.18 0.62
CA VAL A 9 10.45 9.57 2.01
C VAL A 9 10.21 8.36 2.93
N GLY A 10 10.72 7.18 2.57
CA GLY A 10 10.65 5.99 3.44
C GLY A 10 9.43 5.08 3.28
N LYS A 11 8.69 5.14 2.16
CA LYS A 11 7.56 4.21 1.92
C LYS A 11 8.02 2.75 1.84
N SER A 12 8.95 2.45 0.92
CA SER A 12 9.48 1.08 0.79
C SER A 12 10.24 0.65 2.04
N LEU A 13 11.01 1.55 2.68
CA LEU A 13 11.64 1.28 3.97
C LEU A 13 10.61 0.86 5.03
N TYR A 14 9.47 1.54 5.12
CA TYR A 14 8.40 1.14 6.03
C TYR A 14 7.86 -0.27 5.72
N VAL A 15 7.69 -0.61 4.43
CA VAL A 15 7.24 -1.95 4.02
C VAL A 15 8.29 -3.01 4.35
N ASP A 16 9.58 -2.69 4.21
CA ASP A 16 10.69 -3.58 4.57
C ASP A 16 10.72 -3.81 6.10
N ARG A 17 10.57 -2.75 6.91
CA ARG A 17 10.41 -2.88 8.38
C ARG A 17 9.17 -3.66 8.79
N LEU A 18 8.06 -3.52 8.05
CA LEU A 18 6.86 -4.32 8.27
C LEU A 18 7.13 -5.80 7.97
N PHE A 19 7.87 -6.10 6.91
CA PHE A 19 8.28 -7.46 6.58
C PHE A 19 9.18 -8.06 7.65
N GLU A 20 10.18 -7.32 8.13
CA GLU A 20 11.07 -7.75 9.22
C GLU A 20 10.27 -8.12 10.48
N LYS A 21 9.31 -7.27 10.88
CA LYS A 21 8.40 -7.57 12.01
C LYS A 21 7.56 -8.81 11.75
N PHE A 22 7.03 -8.96 10.54
CA PHE A 22 6.25 -10.15 10.18
C PHE A 22 7.12 -11.43 10.20
N GLN A 23 8.41 -11.34 9.84
CA GLN A 23 9.35 -12.46 9.94
C GLN A 23 9.62 -12.88 11.39
N GLN A 24 9.60 -11.95 12.34
CA GLN A 24 9.75 -12.27 13.77
C GLN A 24 8.57 -13.12 14.28
N GLU A 25 7.34 -12.82 13.83
CA GLU A 25 6.14 -13.59 14.18
C GLU A 25 5.97 -14.86 13.34
N SER A 26 6.44 -14.84 12.10
CA SER A 26 6.28 -15.91 11.11
C SER A 26 7.57 -16.10 10.30
N PRO A 27 8.54 -16.88 10.79
CA PRO A 27 9.87 -17.00 10.17
C PRO A 27 9.87 -17.48 8.70
N ARG A 28 8.80 -18.12 8.25
CA ARG A 28 8.65 -18.64 6.88
C ARG A 28 7.98 -17.66 5.91
N VAL A 29 7.57 -16.48 6.37
CA VAL A 29 6.85 -15.50 5.55
C VAL A 29 7.61 -15.12 4.31
N LYS A 30 6.89 -15.02 3.19
CA LYS A 30 7.44 -14.58 1.90
C LYS A 30 7.02 -13.16 1.59
N HIS A 31 7.94 -12.35 1.09
CA HIS A 31 7.63 -11.03 0.54
C HIS A 31 7.40 -11.18 -0.97
N VAL A 32 6.16 -10.98 -1.41
CA VAL A 32 5.79 -11.01 -2.84
C VAL A 32 5.46 -9.61 -3.29
N ARG A 33 6.31 -9.02 -4.15
CA ARG A 33 6.09 -7.68 -4.71
C ARG A 33 5.52 -7.75 -6.13
N ILE A 34 4.48 -6.96 -6.36
CA ILE A 34 3.86 -6.70 -7.67
C ILE A 34 3.92 -5.20 -7.92
N ARG A 35 4.47 -4.81 -9.08
CA ARG A 35 4.54 -3.40 -9.49
C ARG A 35 3.51 -3.15 -10.56
N LEU A 36 2.62 -2.19 -10.33
CA LEU A 36 1.72 -1.67 -11.35
C LEU A 36 2.45 -0.55 -12.06
N ILE A 37 2.97 -0.83 -13.26
CA ILE A 37 3.79 0.12 -14.05
C ILE A 37 2.94 0.86 -15.09
N GLU A 38 1.90 0.21 -15.62
CA GLU A 38 1.07 0.74 -16.72
C GLU A 38 0.10 1.84 -16.30
N PRO A 39 -0.10 2.91 -17.12
CA PRO A 39 -0.93 4.07 -16.76
C PRO A 39 -2.36 3.75 -16.33
N SER A 40 -2.92 2.65 -16.84
CA SER A 40 -4.18 2.06 -16.42
C SER A 40 -3.95 0.72 -15.76
N VAL A 41 -4.79 0.38 -14.78
CA VAL A 41 -4.80 -0.97 -14.21
C VAL A 41 -5.31 -1.96 -15.27
N ASP A 42 -4.50 -2.97 -15.53
CA ASP A 42 -4.87 -4.17 -16.28
C ASP A 42 -5.13 -5.29 -15.26
N LEU A 43 -6.40 -5.64 -15.07
CA LEU A 43 -6.83 -6.66 -14.10
C LEU A 43 -6.40 -8.07 -14.51
N ASP A 44 -6.46 -8.39 -15.81
CA ASP A 44 -6.12 -9.71 -16.32
C ASP A 44 -4.62 -9.99 -16.12
N SER A 45 -3.78 -9.00 -16.45
CA SER A 45 -2.33 -9.06 -16.21
C SER A 45 -1.99 -9.16 -14.71
N LEU A 46 -2.73 -8.43 -13.86
CA LEU A 46 -2.55 -8.50 -12.41
C LEU A 46 -2.90 -9.89 -11.86
N ILE A 47 -4.06 -10.45 -12.24
CA ILE A 47 -4.50 -11.77 -11.81
C ILE A 47 -3.50 -12.84 -12.26
N LYS A 48 -3.03 -12.77 -13.51
CA LYS A 48 -1.99 -13.66 -14.01
C LYS A 48 -0.70 -13.55 -13.18
N SER A 49 -0.24 -12.33 -12.89
CA SER A 49 0.96 -12.11 -12.08
C SER A 49 0.81 -12.64 -10.65
N LEU A 50 -0.37 -12.46 -10.05
CA LEU A 50 -0.69 -13.02 -8.74
C LEU A 50 -0.65 -14.55 -8.76
N ALA A 51 -1.29 -15.17 -9.73
CA ALA A 51 -1.32 -16.63 -9.87
C ALA A 51 0.09 -17.20 -10.05
N GLU A 52 0.90 -16.63 -10.94
CA GLU A 52 2.27 -17.07 -11.20
C GLU A 52 3.16 -16.95 -9.95
N LYS A 53 3.15 -15.79 -9.29
CA LYS A 53 4.01 -15.51 -8.13
C LYS A 53 3.62 -16.29 -6.87
N LEU A 54 2.35 -16.68 -6.75
CA LEU A 54 1.83 -17.41 -5.60
C LEU A 54 1.70 -18.93 -5.86
N SER A 55 1.93 -19.40 -7.09
CA SER A 55 1.69 -20.79 -7.53
C SER A 55 2.40 -21.87 -6.70
N LEU A 56 3.57 -21.57 -6.15
CA LEU A 56 4.38 -22.52 -5.35
C LEU A 56 4.05 -22.48 -3.85
N LEU A 57 3.15 -21.60 -3.42
CA LEU A 57 2.79 -21.42 -2.03
C LEU A 57 1.52 -22.20 -1.71
N ARG A 58 1.49 -22.80 -0.53
CA ARG A 58 0.29 -23.41 0.01
C ARG A 58 -0.61 -22.32 0.56
N GLU A 59 -1.89 -22.63 0.67
CA GLU A 59 -2.89 -21.69 1.18
C GLU A 59 -2.59 -21.21 2.61
N GLN A 60 -1.89 -21.99 3.43
CA GLN A 60 -1.54 -21.62 4.81
C GLN A 60 -0.20 -20.88 4.92
N ASP A 61 0.55 -20.74 3.81
CA ASP A 61 1.86 -20.11 3.87
C ASP A 61 1.69 -18.58 4.06
N PRO A 62 2.35 -17.97 5.07
CA PRO A 62 2.21 -16.54 5.30
C PRO A 62 2.92 -15.74 4.20
N VAL A 63 2.26 -14.69 3.72
CA VAL A 63 2.78 -13.83 2.65
C VAL A 63 2.54 -12.37 2.97
N LEU A 64 3.58 -11.53 2.83
CA LEU A 64 3.40 -10.10 2.65
C LEU A 64 3.27 -9.81 1.15
N LEU A 65 2.03 -9.60 0.70
CA LEU A 65 1.73 -9.21 -0.68
C LEU A 65 1.84 -7.68 -0.80
N HIS A 66 2.90 -7.22 -1.43
CA HIS A 66 3.22 -5.81 -1.62
C HIS A 66 2.84 -5.36 -3.03
N ILE A 67 1.83 -4.51 -3.15
CA ILE A 67 1.45 -3.85 -4.41
C ILE A 67 2.04 -2.44 -4.44
N ASP A 68 2.98 -2.22 -5.34
CA ASP A 68 3.64 -0.93 -5.54
C ASP A 68 3.06 -0.22 -6.77
N THR A 69 2.53 0.98 -6.57
CA THR A 69 1.85 1.73 -7.63
C THR A 69 2.01 3.25 -7.50
N ALA A 70 1.91 3.93 -8.63
CA ALA A 70 1.78 5.38 -8.67
C ALA A 70 0.30 5.77 -8.50
N GLY A 71 0.05 6.83 -7.74
CA GLY A 71 -1.25 7.46 -7.64
C GLY A 71 -1.62 8.17 -8.93
N GLY A 72 -2.90 8.16 -9.26
CA GLY A 72 -3.41 8.74 -10.51
C GLY A 72 -3.45 7.79 -11.69
N ARG A 73 -3.19 6.49 -11.49
CA ARG A 73 -3.51 5.46 -12.48
C ARG A 73 -5.02 5.31 -12.64
N SER A 74 -5.46 5.15 -13.89
CA SER A 74 -6.87 4.84 -14.18
C SER A 74 -7.22 3.45 -13.62
N GLY A 75 -8.38 3.30 -13.00
CA GLY A 75 -8.83 2.03 -12.42
C GLY A 75 -8.22 1.66 -11.06
N LEU A 76 -7.34 2.49 -10.48
CA LEU A 76 -6.71 2.16 -9.19
C LEU A 76 -7.72 2.07 -8.03
N GLU A 77 -8.67 3.02 -7.93
CA GLU A 77 -9.66 2.98 -6.85
C GLU A 77 -10.59 1.77 -6.97
N GLU A 78 -10.98 1.41 -8.20
CA GLU A 78 -11.78 0.22 -8.48
C GLU A 78 -11.01 -1.05 -8.10
N LEU A 79 -9.73 -1.16 -8.48
CA LEU A 79 -8.88 -2.26 -8.07
C LEU A 79 -8.81 -2.38 -6.55
N LEU A 80 -8.59 -1.28 -5.84
CA LEU A 80 -8.46 -1.29 -4.39
C LEU A 80 -9.79 -1.66 -3.70
N PHE A 81 -10.92 -1.26 -4.27
CA PHE A 81 -12.23 -1.68 -3.77
C PHE A 81 -12.38 -3.20 -3.88
N HIS A 82 -12.17 -3.76 -5.07
CA HIS A 82 -12.25 -5.20 -5.30
C HIS A 82 -11.25 -5.98 -4.44
N LEU A 83 -10.00 -5.53 -4.38
CA LEU A 83 -8.95 -6.23 -3.64
C LEU A 83 -9.10 -6.16 -2.11
N LEU A 84 -9.37 -4.97 -1.57
CA LEU A 84 -9.31 -4.73 -0.12
C LEU A 84 -10.66 -4.80 0.57
N VAL A 85 -11.75 -4.49 -0.15
CA VAL A 85 -13.11 -4.48 0.39
C VAL A 85 -13.84 -5.77 0.01
N LEU A 86 -13.89 -6.11 -1.28
CA LEU A 86 -14.55 -7.35 -1.73
C LEU A 86 -13.69 -8.60 -1.53
N GLY A 87 -12.36 -8.46 -1.50
CA GLY A 87 -11.44 -9.57 -1.30
C GLY A 87 -11.32 -10.48 -2.52
N CYS A 88 -11.74 -10.05 -3.71
CA CYS A 88 -11.62 -10.85 -4.93
C CYS A 88 -11.39 -9.97 -6.17
N LEU A 89 -10.76 -10.56 -7.18
CA LEU A 89 -10.57 -9.99 -8.51
C LEU A 89 -11.08 -11.00 -9.53
N SER A 90 -11.68 -10.54 -10.61
CA SER A 90 -12.15 -11.40 -11.70
C SER A 90 -11.55 -10.93 -13.01
N ASP A 91 -11.08 -11.87 -13.83
CA ASP A 91 -10.58 -11.57 -15.18
C ASP A 91 -11.72 -11.59 -16.20
N ALA A 92 -11.43 -11.15 -17.43
CA ALA A 92 -12.39 -11.15 -18.53
C ALA A 92 -12.90 -12.56 -18.93
N HIS A 93 -12.21 -13.62 -18.50
CA HIS A 93 -12.55 -15.02 -18.78
C HIS A 93 -13.41 -15.65 -17.67
N GLY A 94 -13.67 -14.93 -16.58
CA GLY A 94 -14.45 -15.41 -15.43
C GLY A 94 -13.62 -16.15 -14.38
N ASN A 95 -12.29 -16.16 -14.48
CA ASN A 95 -11.44 -16.68 -13.41
C ASN A 95 -11.45 -15.70 -12.24
N VAL A 96 -11.60 -16.22 -11.03
CA VAL A 96 -11.65 -15.42 -9.81
C VAL A 96 -10.43 -15.69 -8.96
N TRP A 97 -9.63 -14.65 -8.73
CA TRP A 97 -8.62 -14.64 -7.68
C TRP A 97 -9.24 -14.17 -6.37
N ARG A 98 -9.03 -14.91 -5.28
CA ARG A 98 -9.53 -14.56 -3.95
C ARG A 98 -8.37 -14.25 -3.02
N ARG A 99 -8.57 -13.24 -2.16
CA ARG A 99 -7.65 -12.93 -1.08
C ARG A 99 -7.55 -14.12 -0.16
N ASN A 100 -6.30 -14.51 0.14
CA ASN A 100 -5.97 -15.50 1.13
C ASN A 100 -5.85 -14.83 2.52
N GLU A 101 -6.45 -15.42 3.55
CA GLU A 101 -6.44 -14.93 4.92
C GLU A 101 -5.06 -15.01 5.58
N ALA A 102 -4.20 -15.95 5.16
CA ALA A 102 -2.81 -16.04 5.59
C ALA A 102 -1.92 -14.91 5.01
N HIS A 103 -2.44 -14.13 4.05
CA HIS A 103 -1.70 -13.07 3.39
C HIS A 103 -2.01 -11.69 4.00
N LEU A 104 -0.96 -10.95 4.32
CA LEU A 104 -1.00 -9.53 4.63
C LEU A 104 -0.80 -8.72 3.35
N ILE A 105 -1.79 -7.90 2.97
CA ILE A 105 -1.71 -7.05 1.78
C ILE A 105 -1.28 -5.64 2.19
N THR A 106 -0.20 -5.16 1.61
CA THR A 106 0.22 -3.76 1.70
C THR A 106 0.25 -3.13 0.32
N VAL A 107 -0.25 -1.91 0.21
CA VAL A 107 -0.25 -1.15 -1.04
C VAL A 107 0.55 0.12 -0.83
N GLU A 108 1.69 0.22 -1.50
CA GLU A 108 2.53 1.42 -1.58
C GLU A 108 2.01 2.33 -2.71
N VAL A 109 1.64 3.57 -2.37
CA VAL A 109 1.08 4.54 -3.33
C VAL A 109 1.79 5.89 -3.22
N LEU A 110 2.40 6.34 -4.31
CA LEU A 110 2.82 7.74 -4.44
C LEU A 110 1.62 8.60 -4.85
N LYS A 111 1.09 9.46 -3.98
CA LYS A 111 -0.07 10.30 -4.32
C LYS A 111 0.26 11.21 -5.50
N SER A 112 -0.65 11.28 -6.49
CA SER A 112 -0.51 12.21 -7.60
C SER A 112 -0.73 13.63 -7.12
N HIS A 113 0.20 14.54 -7.42
CA HIS A 113 0.08 15.96 -7.12
C HIS A 113 -0.90 16.72 -8.05
N ARG A 114 -1.73 16.01 -8.83
CA ARG A 114 -2.79 16.62 -9.64
C ARG A 114 -3.87 17.18 -8.71
N SER A 115 -3.58 18.30 -8.06
CA SER A 115 -4.62 19.21 -7.60
C SER A 115 -5.43 19.61 -8.83
N PRO A 116 -6.76 19.49 -8.84
CA PRO A 116 -7.54 20.20 -9.83
C PRO A 116 -7.35 21.69 -9.52
N GLN A 117 -6.43 22.35 -10.23
CA GLN A 117 -6.14 23.76 -9.96
C GLN A 117 -7.33 24.68 -10.23
N ASN A 118 -8.46 24.21 -10.79
CA ASN A 118 -9.59 25.08 -11.15
C ASN A 118 -10.97 24.41 -11.08
N LYS A 119 -11.29 23.61 -10.04
CA LYS A 119 -12.68 23.18 -9.82
C LYS A 119 -13.13 23.43 -8.39
N PRO A 120 -14.37 23.92 -8.16
CA PRO A 120 -14.89 24.16 -6.83
C PRO A 120 -14.77 22.88 -5.98
N LYS A 121 -14.40 23.06 -4.71
CA LYS A 121 -14.17 22.01 -3.71
C LYS A 121 -15.46 21.23 -3.39
N GLN A 122 -15.98 20.44 -4.32
CA GLN A 122 -16.64 19.20 -3.93
C GLN A 122 -15.53 18.25 -3.50
N MET A 123 -15.40 18.02 -2.19
CA MET A 123 -14.59 16.94 -1.66
C MET A 123 -15.19 15.62 -2.18
N LYS A 124 -14.82 15.22 -3.39
CA LYS A 124 -14.95 13.81 -3.78
C LYS A 124 -13.98 13.05 -2.89
N LEU A 125 -14.48 12.49 -1.78
CA LEU A 125 -13.74 11.52 -0.99
C LEU A 125 -13.53 10.29 -1.88
N GLY A 126 -12.38 10.24 -2.56
CA GLY A 126 -11.93 9.02 -3.23
C GLY A 126 -11.56 7.94 -2.22
N LEU A 127 -11.60 6.67 -2.64
CA LEU A 127 -11.32 5.52 -1.79
C LEU A 127 -9.96 5.61 -1.09
N LEU A 128 -8.97 6.19 -1.77
CA LEU A 128 -7.61 6.42 -1.24
C LEU A 128 -7.57 7.30 0.02
N ASN A 129 -8.62 8.09 0.27
CA ASN A 129 -8.70 8.98 1.44
C ASN A 129 -9.42 8.34 2.63
N ILE A 130 -10.13 7.21 2.45
CA ILE A 130 -10.87 6.54 3.53
C ILE A 130 -10.16 5.27 4.05
N LEU A 131 -9.26 4.69 3.25
CA LEU A 131 -8.53 3.49 3.64
C LEU A 131 -7.53 3.81 4.79
N PRO A 132 -7.34 2.87 5.74
CA PRO A 132 -6.28 2.96 6.74
C PRO A 132 -4.92 3.14 6.07
N THR A 133 -4.31 4.31 6.29
CA THR A 133 -3.14 4.74 5.53
C THR A 133 -2.05 5.29 6.42
N ILE A 134 -0.84 4.77 6.20
CA ILE A 134 0.39 5.28 6.77
C ILE A 134 0.92 6.35 5.83
N HIS A 135 1.25 7.52 6.37
CA HIS A 135 1.70 8.66 5.60
C HIS A 135 3.18 8.93 5.87
N CYS A 136 4.04 8.51 4.94
CA CYS A 136 5.46 8.78 5.00
C CYS A 136 5.73 10.24 4.63
N LYS A 137 6.50 10.94 5.47
CA LYS A 137 6.76 12.37 5.35
C LYS A 137 8.25 12.67 5.13
N PRO A 138 8.59 13.77 4.42
CA PRO A 138 9.98 14.19 4.28
C PRO A 138 10.63 14.51 5.64
N PRO A 139 11.95 14.31 5.78
CA PRO A 139 12.67 14.58 7.04
C PRO A 139 12.45 15.99 7.60
N ARG A 140 12.29 17.01 6.74
CA ARG A 140 11.99 18.38 7.15
C ARG A 140 10.66 18.49 7.91
N GLU A 141 9.62 17.82 7.42
CA GLU A 141 8.30 17.81 8.08
C GLU A 141 8.36 17.00 9.37
N VAL A 142 9.05 15.86 9.37
CA VAL A 142 9.25 15.04 10.59
C VAL A 142 9.97 15.86 11.67
N LYS A 143 11.03 16.61 11.31
CA LYS A 143 11.74 17.50 12.24
C LYS A 143 10.83 18.57 12.85
N GLN A 144 9.92 19.14 12.07
CA GLN A 144 8.93 20.10 12.56
C GLN A 144 7.92 19.46 13.52
N LEU A 145 7.50 18.23 13.24
CA LEU A 145 6.62 17.46 14.12
C LEU A 145 7.31 17.15 15.46
N LEU A 146 8.57 16.74 15.44
CA LEU A 146 9.40 16.50 16.62
C LEU A 146 9.58 17.75 17.49
N ALA A 147 9.76 18.92 16.87
CA ALA A 147 9.90 20.19 17.59
C ALA A 147 8.61 20.59 18.34
N ASN A 148 7.44 20.15 17.85
CA ASN A 148 6.15 20.41 18.47
C ASN A 148 5.84 19.38 19.58
N ARG A 149 6.51 19.52 20.73
CA ARG A 149 6.38 18.64 21.93
C ARG A 149 4.94 18.37 22.40
N ARG A 150 3.97 19.24 22.09
CA ARG A 150 2.55 19.04 22.46
C ARG A 150 1.88 17.85 21.75
N LEU A 151 2.44 17.35 20.65
CA LEU A 151 1.94 16.18 19.93
C LEU A 151 2.52 14.85 20.45
N LEU A 152 3.65 14.89 21.15
CA LEU A 152 4.35 13.71 21.69
C LEU A 152 3.80 13.22 23.05
N THR A 153 2.96 14.03 23.71
CA THR A 153 2.36 13.68 25.02
C THR A 153 1.17 12.73 24.91
N LYS A 154 0.60 12.55 23.71
CA LYS A 154 -0.29 11.42 23.41
C LYS A 154 0.60 10.27 22.94
N LYS A 155 0.42 9.07 23.49
CA LYS A 155 1.05 7.83 23.00
C LYS A 155 0.74 7.67 21.50
N SER A 156 1.61 8.22 20.66
CA SER A 156 1.54 8.10 19.22
C SER A 156 2.25 6.81 18.85
N PHE A 157 1.60 5.97 18.04
CA PHE A 157 2.25 4.80 17.44
C PHE A 157 3.12 5.19 16.23
N ASP A 158 3.23 6.49 15.92
CA ASP A 158 4.09 7.00 14.86
C ASP A 158 5.56 7.00 15.34
N PRO A 159 6.45 6.17 14.75
CA PRO A 159 7.85 6.12 15.13
C PRO A 159 8.61 7.41 14.76
N LEU A 160 8.06 8.23 13.86
CA LEU A 160 8.64 9.45 13.28
C LEU A 160 9.95 9.22 12.49
N MET A 161 10.98 8.66 13.13
CA MET A 161 12.25 8.26 12.53
C MET A 161 12.42 6.74 12.66
N ASP A 162 13.12 6.13 11.72
CA ASP A 162 13.55 4.74 11.85
C ASP A 162 14.67 4.66 12.90
N GLU A 163 14.65 3.65 13.76
CA GLU A 163 15.67 3.49 14.83
C GLU A 163 16.94 2.79 14.35
N GLN A 164 16.92 2.27 13.12
CA GLN A 164 17.99 1.46 12.53
C GLN A 164 18.80 2.23 11.45
N GLU A 165 18.44 3.48 11.15
CA GLU A 165 19.21 4.41 10.29
C GLU A 165 19.68 5.63 11.07
#